data_AF-A0A8T1BI16-F1
#
_entry.id   AF-A0A8T1BI16-F1
#
_cell.length_a   1.000
_cell.length_b   1.000
_cell.length_c   1.000
_cell.angle_alpha   90.00
_cell.angle_beta   90.00
_cell.angle_gamma   90.00
#
_symmetry.space_group_name_H-M   'P 1'
#
loop_
_entity.id
_entity.type
_entity.pdbx_description
1 polymer ?
#
loop_
_entity_poly.entity_id
_entity_poly.type
_entity_poly.pdbx_seq_one_letter_code
_entity_poly.pdbx_strand_id
1 'polypeptide(L)'
;MHLPANWTQIDQEIIEALLLDQPAGVVRSDESNAQQILRYRALLARQITSETRKSKHRAVQRRFMQRKKDQIHKVKQQVERLEKEYELLQAAWEKKQLKRENNTLTEDIDKCEPLPFPTQEQIDLLLSDQQKLIRESYTPLTASDWDELLRNNLLEFEASSCETGYESTGAVVLGWSDRRKVDFDKGTTRFVMTKRFAHLNAQDFYETTYDKLCKPEAHPELFHPAVTIRMQHLQEINKGGVVLHRCMFNPQTGGAVHTIETMMRVQHGRSQIIFLRTLEYNPAHQVEE
;
A
#
# COMPACT_ATOMS: atom_id res chain seq x y z
N MET A 1 12.11 29.33 -63.68
CA MET A 1 11.93 30.51 -62.81
C MET A 1 11.42 30.02 -61.48
N HIS A 2 12.16 30.25 -60.39
CA HIS A 2 11.69 29.92 -59.04
C HIS A 2 10.73 31.01 -58.58
N LEU A 3 9.53 30.61 -58.16
CA LEU A 3 8.52 31.51 -57.59
C LEU A 3 8.80 31.79 -56.10
N PRO A 4 8.42 32.97 -55.56
CA PRO A 4 8.70 33.36 -54.18
C PRO A 4 7.95 32.49 -53.15
N ALA A 5 8.56 32.27 -51.97
CA ALA A 5 8.15 31.28 -50.97
C ALA A 5 6.88 31.61 -50.15
N ASN A 6 6.14 32.66 -50.51
CA ASN A 6 5.08 33.24 -49.69
C ASN A 6 3.84 33.62 -50.49
N TRP A 7 3.59 32.91 -51.60
CA TRP A 7 2.33 33.01 -52.32
C TRP A 7 1.28 32.09 -51.71
N THR A 8 0.11 32.62 -51.41
CA THR A 8 -1.05 31.82 -51.02
C THR A 8 -1.69 31.19 -52.26
N GLN A 9 -2.50 30.14 -52.09
CA GLN A 9 -3.20 29.50 -53.20
C GLN A 9 -4.05 30.49 -54.02
N ILE A 10 -4.57 31.54 -53.35
CA ILE A 10 -5.34 32.62 -53.97
C ILE A 10 -4.44 33.52 -54.84
N ASP A 11 -3.24 33.85 -54.38
CA ASP A 11 -2.28 34.66 -55.17
C ASP A 11 -1.84 33.92 -56.44
N GLN A 12 -1.72 32.60 -56.35
CA GLN A 12 -1.38 31.74 -57.48
C GLN A 12 -2.52 31.67 -58.50
N GLU A 13 -3.78 31.54 -58.05
CA GLU A 13 -4.96 31.60 -58.93
C GLU A 13 -5.14 32.98 -59.59
N ILE A 14 -4.85 34.07 -58.87
CA ILE A 14 -4.94 35.45 -59.41
C ILE A 14 -3.88 35.67 -60.49
N ILE A 15 -2.64 35.22 -60.29
CA ILE A 15 -1.58 35.41 -61.28
C ILE A 15 -1.73 34.47 -62.48
N GLU A 16 -2.22 33.24 -62.28
CA GLU A 16 -2.59 32.38 -63.40
C GLU A 16 -3.73 32.99 -64.23
N ALA A 17 -4.73 33.60 -63.58
CA ALA A 17 -5.80 34.32 -64.26
C ALA A 17 -5.28 35.57 -65.01
N LEU A 18 -4.33 36.32 -64.46
CA LEU A 18 -3.77 37.53 -65.09
C LEU A 18 -2.76 37.22 -66.21
N LEU A 19 -2.05 36.09 -66.15
CA LEU A 19 -1.06 35.68 -67.16
C LEU A 19 -1.67 34.92 -68.33
N LEU A 20 -2.74 34.16 -68.11
CA LEU A 20 -3.39 33.35 -69.15
C LEU A 20 -4.50 34.10 -69.91
N ASP A 21 -4.94 35.27 -69.43
CA ASP A 21 -6.05 36.03 -70.01
C ASP A 21 -5.60 37.32 -70.73
N GLN A 22 -4.51 37.24 -71.49
CA GLN A 22 -4.27 38.19 -72.59
C GLN A 22 -4.65 37.54 -73.93
N PRO A 23 -5.64 38.08 -74.67
CA PRO A 23 -6.00 37.56 -75.98
C PRO A 23 -4.94 37.98 -77.00
N ALA A 24 -4.00 37.09 -77.31
CA ALA A 24 -3.29 37.14 -78.58
C ALA A 24 -4.31 36.87 -79.69
N GLY A 25 -4.78 37.93 -80.33
CA GLY A 25 -5.83 37.85 -81.34
C GLY A 25 -5.46 36.97 -82.51
N VAL A 26 -6.38 36.10 -82.92
CA VAL A 26 -6.69 35.78 -84.33
C VAL A 26 -8.18 35.44 -84.41
N VAL A 27 -8.90 36.19 -85.23
CA VAL A 27 -10.29 35.97 -85.65
C VAL A 27 -10.43 34.57 -86.27
N ARG A 28 -11.35 33.74 -85.76
CA ARG A 28 -12.03 32.68 -86.55
C ARG A 28 -13.27 32.09 -85.84
N SER A 29 -14.44 32.40 -86.42
CA SER A 29 -15.71 31.64 -86.48
C SER A 29 -16.41 31.18 -85.19
N ASP A 30 -17.62 31.70 -84.99
CA ASP A 30 -18.57 31.53 -83.87
C ASP A 30 -19.16 30.12 -83.62
N GLU A 31 -18.60 29.03 -84.18
CA GLU A 31 -19.08 27.66 -83.91
C GLU A 31 -18.31 26.92 -82.80
N SER A 32 -17.18 27.47 -82.31
CA SER A 32 -16.28 26.77 -81.36
C SER A 32 -16.66 26.93 -79.88
N ASN A 33 -17.37 28.01 -79.53
CA ASN A 33 -17.59 28.40 -78.13
C ASN A 33 -18.61 27.51 -77.41
N ALA A 34 -19.67 27.10 -78.12
CA ALA A 34 -20.70 26.20 -77.57
C ALA A 34 -20.17 24.80 -77.27
N GLN A 35 -19.27 24.28 -78.11
CA GLN A 35 -18.65 22.95 -77.91
C GLN A 35 -17.67 22.93 -76.73
N GLN A 36 -16.94 24.02 -76.50
CA GLN A 36 -16.06 24.16 -75.33
C GLN A 36 -16.84 24.21 -74.02
N ILE A 37 -17.94 24.98 -73.97
CA ILE A 37 -18.83 25.05 -72.81
C ILE A 37 -19.44 23.67 -72.48
N LEU A 38 -19.86 22.91 -73.50
CA LEU A 38 -20.39 21.56 -73.32
C LEU A 38 -19.33 20.58 -72.79
N ARG A 39 -18.09 20.65 -73.25
CA ARG A 39 -16.97 19.83 -72.75
C ARG A 39 -16.64 20.15 -71.29
N TYR A 40 -16.62 21.43 -70.91
CA TYR A 40 -16.40 21.87 -69.54
C TYR A 40 -17.52 21.39 -68.60
N ARG A 41 -18.79 21.51 -69.02
CA ARG A 41 -19.94 20.96 -68.27
C ARG A 41 -19.87 19.44 -68.11
N ALA A 42 -19.45 18.71 -69.14
CA ALA A 42 -19.28 17.26 -69.06
C ALA A 42 -18.15 16.85 -68.09
N LEU A 43 -17.05 17.60 -68.05
CA LEU A 43 -15.96 17.40 -67.09
C LEU A 43 -16.41 17.67 -65.65
N LEU A 44 -17.11 18.78 -65.41
CA LEU A 44 -17.68 19.10 -64.10
C LEU A 44 -18.69 18.05 -63.65
N ALA A 45 -19.58 17.59 -64.54
CA ALA A 45 -20.51 16.50 -64.23
C ALA A 45 -19.78 15.19 -63.88
N ARG A 46 -18.67 14.88 -64.57
CA ARG A 46 -17.82 13.72 -64.26
C ARG A 46 -17.09 13.89 -62.92
N GLN A 47 -16.66 15.09 -62.59
CA GLN A 47 -16.02 15.41 -61.31
C GLN A 47 -17.02 15.29 -60.16
N ILE A 48 -18.21 15.89 -60.29
CA ILE A 48 -19.31 15.81 -59.33
C ILE A 48 -19.73 14.36 -59.10
N THR A 49 -19.87 13.56 -60.16
CA THR A 49 -20.20 12.12 -60.02
C THR A 49 -19.07 11.33 -59.36
N SER A 50 -17.80 11.61 -59.67
CA SER A 50 -16.65 11.00 -59.01
C SER A 50 -16.58 11.35 -57.51
N GLU A 51 -16.91 12.59 -57.18
CA GLU A 51 -16.91 13.11 -55.81
C GLU A 51 -18.07 12.56 -55.01
N THR A 52 -19.24 12.40 -55.64
CA THR A 52 -20.39 11.72 -55.06
C THR A 52 -20.07 10.25 -54.75
N ARG A 53 -19.36 9.55 -55.64
CA ARG A 53 -18.91 8.17 -55.41
C ARG A 53 -17.91 8.09 -54.26
N LYS A 54 -16.92 9.00 -54.22
CA LYS A 54 -15.94 9.08 -53.11
C LYS A 54 -16.64 9.40 -51.77
N SER A 55 -17.63 10.30 -51.78
CA SER A 55 -18.42 10.65 -50.59
C SER A 55 -19.22 9.45 -50.06
N LYS A 56 -19.90 8.70 -50.94
CA LYS A 56 -20.60 7.45 -50.59
C LYS A 56 -19.65 6.40 -50.02
N HIS A 57 -18.47 6.21 -50.63
CA HIS A 57 -17.45 5.28 -50.13
C HIS A 57 -16.94 5.66 -48.73
N ARG A 58 -16.64 6.95 -48.50
CA ARG A 58 -16.27 7.46 -47.16
C ARG A 58 -17.38 7.20 -46.14
N ALA A 59 -18.64 7.41 -46.50
CA ALA A 59 -19.77 7.14 -45.62
C ALA A 59 -19.88 5.64 -45.27
N VAL A 60 -19.69 4.75 -46.24
CA VAL A 60 -19.68 3.30 -46.01
C VAL A 60 -18.51 2.89 -45.10
N GLN A 61 -17.30 3.40 -45.35
CA GLN A 61 -16.14 3.13 -44.50
C GLN A 61 -16.36 3.61 -43.06
N ARG A 62 -16.91 4.82 -42.86
CA ARG A 62 -17.26 5.31 -41.51
C ARG A 62 -18.25 4.38 -40.81
N ARG A 63 -19.29 3.91 -41.50
CA ARG A 63 -20.26 2.95 -40.94
C ARG A 63 -19.63 1.59 -40.64
N PHE A 64 -18.66 1.15 -41.44
CA PHE A 64 -17.93 -0.09 -41.18
C PHE A 64 -17.02 0.04 -39.95
N MET A 65 -16.25 1.12 -39.87
CA MET A 65 -15.39 1.41 -38.72
C MET A 65 -16.19 1.60 -37.44
N GLN A 66 -17.35 2.26 -37.52
CA GLN A 66 -18.26 2.39 -36.37
C GLN A 66 -18.75 1.04 -35.88
N ARG A 67 -19.22 0.16 -36.78
CA ARG A 67 -19.64 -1.20 -36.41
C ARG A 67 -18.52 -2.01 -35.76
N LYS A 68 -17.29 -1.91 -36.29
CA LYS A 68 -16.09 -2.53 -35.70
C LYS A 68 -15.80 -1.97 -34.30
N LYS A 69 -15.89 -0.66 -34.11
CA LYS A 69 -15.70 0.00 -32.81
C LYS A 69 -16.74 -0.47 -31.80
N ASP A 70 -18.00 -0.52 -32.19
CA ASP A 70 -19.10 -0.98 -31.33
C ASP A 70 -18.93 -2.46 -30.95
N GLN A 71 -18.48 -3.30 -31.90
CA GLN A 71 -18.19 -4.70 -31.63
C GLN A 71 -17.03 -4.87 -30.64
N ILE A 72 -15.92 -4.14 -30.84
CA ILE A 72 -14.78 -4.17 -29.90
C ILE A 72 -15.22 -3.69 -28.51
N HIS A 73 -16.06 -2.65 -28.44
CA HIS A 73 -16.56 -2.15 -27.17
C HIS A 73 -17.43 -3.20 -26.45
N LYS A 74 -18.31 -3.89 -27.17
CA LYS A 74 -19.11 -5.01 -26.61
C LYS A 74 -18.22 -6.14 -26.08
N VAL A 75 -17.19 -6.54 -26.82
CA VAL A 75 -16.26 -7.58 -26.38
C VAL A 75 -15.51 -7.13 -25.12
N LYS A 76 -15.04 -5.88 -25.05
CA LYS A 76 -14.39 -5.35 -23.84
C LYS A 76 -15.32 -5.39 -22.62
N GLN A 77 -16.57 -4.99 -22.78
CA GLN A 77 -17.57 -5.06 -21.70
C GLN A 77 -17.84 -6.51 -21.25
N GLN A 78 -17.81 -7.47 -22.18
CA GLN A 78 -17.97 -8.88 -21.84
C GLN A 78 -16.76 -9.44 -21.09
N VAL A 79 -15.54 -9.09 -21.52
CA VAL A 79 -14.30 -9.48 -20.84
C VAL A 79 -14.30 -8.93 -19.41
N GLU A 80 -14.57 -7.63 -19.22
CA GLU A 80 -14.60 -7.02 -17.88
C GLU A 80 -15.64 -7.67 -16.96
N ARG A 81 -16.78 -8.10 -17.53
CA ARG A 81 -17.81 -8.84 -16.76
C ARG A 81 -17.32 -10.23 -16.36
N LEU A 82 -16.74 -10.97 -17.30
CA LEU A 82 -16.23 -12.32 -17.05
C LEU A 82 -15.08 -12.32 -16.07
N GLU A 83 -14.21 -11.30 -16.11
CA GLU A 83 -13.13 -11.10 -15.13
C GLU A 83 -13.72 -10.93 -13.72
N LYS A 84 -14.72 -10.06 -13.56
CA LYS A 84 -15.41 -9.88 -12.26
C LYS A 84 -16.11 -11.16 -11.78
N GLU A 85 -16.77 -11.89 -12.68
CA GLU A 85 -17.41 -13.17 -12.34
C GLU A 85 -16.38 -14.22 -11.91
N TYR A 86 -15.22 -14.27 -12.58
CA TYR A 86 -14.12 -15.16 -12.24
C TYR A 86 -13.52 -14.83 -10.88
N GLU A 87 -13.24 -13.55 -10.59
CA GLU A 87 -12.74 -13.11 -9.29
C GLU A 87 -13.68 -13.51 -8.15
N LEU A 88 -14.99 -13.32 -8.32
CA LEU A 88 -16.00 -13.73 -7.34
C LEU A 88 -16.04 -15.24 -7.15
N LEU A 89 -15.94 -16.01 -8.24
CA LEU A 89 -15.94 -17.47 -8.19
C LEU A 89 -14.68 -18.00 -7.49
N GLN A 90 -13.53 -17.39 -7.77
CA GLN A 90 -12.26 -17.71 -7.13
C GLN A 90 -12.34 -17.44 -5.62
N ALA A 91 -12.78 -16.24 -5.22
CA ALA A 91 -12.95 -15.89 -3.81
C ALA A 91 -13.94 -16.84 -3.09
N ALA A 92 -15.03 -17.24 -3.75
CA ALA A 92 -15.99 -18.19 -3.21
C ALA A 92 -15.39 -19.60 -3.03
N TRP A 93 -14.54 -20.01 -3.97
CA TRP A 93 -13.82 -21.28 -3.90
C TRP A 93 -12.81 -21.28 -2.74
N GLU A 94 -12.00 -20.22 -2.61
CA GLU A 94 -11.03 -20.04 -1.51
C GLU A 94 -11.74 -20.05 -0.15
N LYS A 95 -12.85 -19.32 -0.02
CA LYS A 95 -13.67 -19.34 1.21
C LYS A 95 -14.16 -20.75 1.57
N LYS A 96 -14.52 -21.56 0.57
CA LYS A 96 -14.97 -22.94 0.79
C LYS A 96 -13.81 -23.85 1.21
N GLN A 97 -12.61 -23.65 0.66
CA GLN A 97 -11.41 -24.37 1.09
C GLN A 97 -11.03 -24.03 2.53
N LEU A 98 -10.91 -22.75 2.86
CA LEU A 98 -10.60 -22.29 4.21
C LEU A 98 -11.61 -22.79 5.25
N LYS A 99 -12.90 -22.87 4.87
CA LYS A 99 -13.93 -23.42 5.76
C LYS A 99 -13.74 -24.92 6.00
N ARG A 100 -13.26 -25.68 5.01
CA ARG A 100 -12.95 -27.11 5.19
C ARG A 100 -11.74 -27.29 6.09
N GLU A 101 -10.68 -26.54 5.84
CA GLU A 101 -9.47 -26.56 6.68
C GLU A 101 -9.78 -26.19 8.12
N ASN A 102 -10.54 -25.12 8.37
CA ASN A 102 -10.98 -24.76 9.72
C ASN A 102 -11.81 -25.86 10.39
N ASN A 103 -12.71 -26.52 9.65
CA ASN A 103 -13.47 -27.64 10.21
C ASN A 103 -12.55 -28.80 10.59
N THR A 104 -11.59 -29.17 9.73
CA THR A 104 -10.59 -30.21 10.02
C THR A 104 -9.74 -29.85 11.24
N LEU A 105 -9.24 -28.63 11.32
CA LEU A 105 -8.50 -28.14 12.49
C LEU A 105 -9.34 -28.19 13.76
N THR A 106 -10.62 -27.85 13.67
CA THR A 106 -11.54 -27.95 14.82
C THR A 106 -11.73 -29.40 15.26
N GLU A 107 -11.93 -30.32 14.32
CA GLU A 107 -12.02 -31.75 14.62
C GLU A 107 -10.73 -32.32 15.21
N ASP A 108 -9.57 -31.82 14.79
CA ASP A 108 -8.27 -32.26 15.32
C ASP A 108 -8.02 -31.69 16.73
N ILE A 109 -8.48 -30.47 17.01
CA ILE A 109 -8.50 -29.90 18.36
C ILE A 109 -9.41 -30.72 19.27
N ASP A 110 -10.61 -31.09 18.81
CA ASP A 110 -11.56 -31.90 19.60
C ASP A 110 -11.06 -33.33 19.88
N LYS A 111 -10.20 -33.88 18.99
CA LYS A 111 -9.55 -35.20 19.18
C LYS A 111 -8.32 -35.14 20.07
N CYS A 112 -7.67 -33.99 20.19
CA CYS A 112 -6.58 -33.81 21.12
C CYS A 112 -7.15 -33.79 22.54
N GLU A 113 -6.77 -34.77 23.36
CA GLU A 113 -7.00 -34.64 24.80
C GLU A 113 -6.31 -33.36 25.28
N PRO A 114 -7.01 -32.50 26.05
CA PRO A 114 -6.39 -31.29 26.57
C PRO A 114 -5.18 -31.71 27.40
N LEU A 115 -4.00 -31.28 26.96
CA LEU A 115 -2.77 -31.49 27.73
C LEU A 115 -3.04 -31.00 29.16
N PRO A 116 -2.69 -31.79 30.18
CA PRO A 116 -2.88 -31.36 31.55
C PRO A 116 -2.20 -30.00 31.73
N PHE A 117 -2.94 -29.04 32.29
CA PHE A 117 -2.38 -27.71 32.55
C PHE A 117 -1.08 -27.88 33.32
N PRO A 118 0.04 -27.30 32.82
CA PRO A 118 1.31 -27.45 33.49
C PRO A 118 1.18 -26.88 34.90
N THR A 119 1.76 -27.58 35.87
CA THR A 119 1.79 -27.10 37.25
C THR A 119 2.60 -25.79 37.32
N GLN A 120 2.37 -24.98 38.35
CA GLN A 120 3.12 -23.74 38.53
C GLN A 120 4.64 -23.98 38.55
N GLU A 121 5.08 -25.09 39.15
CA GLU A 121 6.49 -25.52 39.17
C GLU A 121 7.03 -25.83 37.76
N GLN A 122 6.23 -26.49 36.91
CA GLN A 122 6.61 -26.75 35.52
C GLN A 122 6.70 -25.46 34.70
N ILE A 123 5.78 -24.52 34.91
CA ILE A 123 5.82 -23.21 34.27
C ILE A 123 7.07 -22.44 34.71
N ASP A 124 7.35 -22.40 36.02
CA ASP A 124 8.52 -21.71 36.55
C ASP A 124 9.82 -22.32 36.05
N LEU A 125 9.91 -23.66 35.95
CA LEU A 125 11.04 -24.37 35.37
C LEU A 125 11.21 -24.01 33.89
N LEU A 126 10.14 -24.10 33.10
CA LEU A 126 10.14 -23.75 31.67
C LEU A 126 10.65 -22.32 31.43
N LEU A 127 10.12 -21.35 32.16
CA LEU A 127 10.52 -19.95 32.01
C LEU A 127 11.98 -19.73 32.44
N SER A 128 12.44 -20.44 33.47
CA SER A 128 13.83 -20.37 33.96
C SER A 128 14.82 -20.97 32.97
N ASP A 129 14.50 -22.12 32.38
CA ASP A 129 15.32 -22.78 31.35
C ASP A 129 15.45 -21.88 30.11
N GLN A 130 14.35 -21.26 29.69
CA GLN A 130 14.35 -20.28 28.60
C GLN A 130 15.23 -19.05 28.92
N GLN A 131 15.14 -18.51 30.14
CA GLN A 131 16.02 -17.41 30.56
C GLN A 131 17.50 -17.80 30.49
N LYS A 132 17.84 -18.99 30.97
CA LYS A 132 19.22 -19.51 30.92
C LYS A 132 19.71 -19.65 29.48
N LEU A 133 18.92 -20.28 28.61
CA LEU A 133 19.25 -20.49 27.21
C LEU A 133 19.52 -19.15 26.49
N ILE A 134 18.62 -18.18 26.66
CA ILE A 134 18.78 -16.85 26.06
C ILE A 134 20.02 -16.15 26.60
N ARG A 135 20.30 -16.27 27.90
CA ARG A 135 21.48 -15.63 28.49
C ARG A 135 22.79 -16.20 27.97
N GLU A 136 22.83 -17.48 27.66
CA GLU A 136 24.01 -18.16 27.11
C GLU A 136 24.20 -17.91 25.61
N SER A 137 23.10 -17.69 24.87
CA SER A 137 23.11 -17.49 23.42
C SER A 137 23.05 -16.03 22.97
N TYR A 138 22.73 -15.11 23.87
CA TYR A 138 22.62 -13.68 23.57
C TYR A 138 23.97 -13.08 23.15
N THR A 139 23.97 -12.46 21.97
CA THR A 139 25.11 -11.67 21.50
C THR A 139 24.85 -10.19 21.82
N PRO A 140 25.73 -9.53 22.60
CA PRO A 140 25.57 -8.12 22.95
C PRO A 140 25.49 -7.20 21.74
N LEU A 141 24.57 -6.24 21.76
CA LEU A 141 24.48 -5.18 20.76
C LEU A 141 25.71 -4.27 20.84
N THR A 142 26.22 -3.89 19.67
CA THR A 142 27.29 -2.88 19.58
C THR A 142 26.71 -1.47 19.72
N ALA A 143 27.59 -0.49 20.01
CA ALA A 143 27.18 0.91 20.04
C ALA A 143 26.63 1.39 18.69
N SER A 144 27.17 0.88 17.57
CA SER A 144 26.68 1.22 16.22
C SER A 144 25.27 0.68 15.99
N ASP A 145 25.01 -0.57 16.36
CA ASP A 145 23.68 -1.18 16.21
C ASP A 145 22.65 -0.42 17.05
N TRP A 146 23.03 -0.01 18.26
CA TRP A 146 22.19 0.78 19.14
C TRP A 146 21.84 2.15 18.56
N ASP A 147 22.83 2.88 18.06
CA ASP A 147 22.64 4.20 17.48
C ASP A 147 21.78 4.13 16.20
N GLU A 148 21.96 3.09 15.39
CA GLU A 148 21.11 2.83 14.24
C GLU A 148 19.67 2.53 14.63
N LEU A 149 19.46 1.63 15.59
CA LEU A 149 18.14 1.26 16.08
C LEU A 149 17.42 2.50 16.66
N LEU A 150 18.13 3.32 17.44
CA LEU A 150 17.56 4.53 18.00
C LEU A 150 17.18 5.54 16.91
N ARG A 151 18.03 5.74 15.89
CA ARG A 151 17.68 6.60 14.74
C ARG A 151 16.45 6.09 14.01
N ASN A 152 16.35 4.79 13.76
CA ASN A 152 15.21 4.18 13.10
C ASN A 152 13.91 4.38 13.91
N ASN A 153 13.96 4.19 15.23
CA ASN A 153 12.82 4.45 16.11
C ASN A 153 12.35 5.91 16.05
N LEU A 154 13.29 6.86 16.05
CA LEU A 154 12.96 8.28 15.97
C LEU A 154 12.34 8.63 14.60
N LEU A 155 12.89 8.13 13.50
CA LEU A 155 12.35 8.34 12.16
C LEU A 155 10.93 7.76 12.02
N GLU A 156 10.71 6.54 12.53
CA GLU A 156 9.38 5.90 12.55
C GLU A 156 8.38 6.70 13.41
N PHE A 157 8.82 7.20 14.56
CA PHE A 157 8.00 8.05 15.43
C PHE A 157 7.65 9.38 14.78
N GLU A 158 8.61 10.05 14.15
CA GLU A 158 8.38 11.31 13.44
C GLU A 158 7.41 11.12 12.27
N ALA A 159 7.65 10.08 11.45
CA ALA A 159 6.77 9.74 10.33
C ALA A 159 5.34 9.47 10.81
N SER A 160 5.18 8.62 11.84
CA SER A 160 3.86 8.29 12.40
C SER A 160 3.18 9.47 13.09
N SER A 161 3.93 10.40 13.68
CA SER A 161 3.39 11.61 14.31
C SER A 161 2.80 12.60 13.29
N CYS A 162 3.30 12.57 12.05
CA CYS A 162 2.76 13.36 10.94
C CYS A 162 1.64 12.64 10.17
N GLU A 163 1.39 11.36 10.44
CA GLU A 163 0.35 10.61 9.73
C GLU A 163 -1.06 11.08 10.10
N THR A 164 -1.85 11.36 9.06
CA THR A 164 -3.29 11.60 9.17
C THR A 164 -4.08 10.33 8.85
N GLY A 165 -5.38 10.34 9.16
CA GLY A 165 -6.31 9.25 8.80
C GLY A 165 -6.44 8.13 9.82
N TYR A 166 -6.12 8.39 11.09
CA TYR A 166 -6.49 7.49 12.18
C TYR A 166 -8.01 7.53 12.41
N GLU A 167 -8.62 6.36 12.51
CA GLU A 167 -10.02 6.18 12.92
C GLU A 167 -10.10 6.00 14.43
N SER A 168 -11.15 6.47 15.07
CA SER A 168 -11.42 6.24 16.49
C SER A 168 -12.77 5.54 16.64
N THR A 169 -12.88 4.63 17.60
CA THR A 169 -14.20 4.09 17.96
C THR A 169 -15.06 5.11 18.72
N GLY A 170 -14.47 6.22 19.17
CA GLY A 170 -15.13 7.19 20.04
C GLY A 170 -15.29 6.73 21.49
N ALA A 171 -14.84 5.51 21.82
CA ALA A 171 -14.89 5.00 23.18
C ALA A 171 -13.85 5.72 24.07
N VAL A 172 -14.29 6.09 25.27
CA VAL A 172 -13.39 6.58 26.32
C VAL A 172 -13.56 5.71 27.55
N VAL A 173 -12.53 4.91 27.87
CA VAL A 173 -12.55 3.97 28.98
C VAL A 173 -11.52 4.39 30.01
N LEU A 174 -11.96 4.74 31.23
CA LEU A 174 -11.06 5.18 32.31
C LEU A 174 -10.12 6.33 31.89
N GLY A 175 -10.59 7.23 31.02
CA GLY A 175 -9.84 8.36 30.48
C GLY A 175 -8.90 8.02 29.32
N TRP A 176 -8.87 6.77 28.85
CA TRP A 176 -8.18 6.36 27.62
C TRP A 176 -9.09 6.55 26.40
N SER A 177 -8.60 7.22 25.37
CA SER A 177 -9.21 7.29 24.04
C SER A 177 -8.39 6.48 23.04
N ASP A 178 -9.06 5.79 22.12
CA ASP A 178 -8.41 4.96 21.09
C ASP A 178 -8.34 5.67 19.73
N ARG A 179 -7.30 5.33 18.98
CA ARG A 179 -7.14 5.61 17.55
C ARG A 179 -6.48 4.41 16.89
N ARG A 180 -6.91 4.05 15.69
CA ARG A 180 -6.36 2.95 14.90
C ARG A 180 -6.18 3.34 13.44
N LYS A 181 -5.23 2.71 12.78
CA LYS A 181 -5.03 2.85 11.33
C LYS A 181 -4.64 1.49 10.75
N VAL A 182 -5.34 1.08 9.71
CA VAL A 182 -5.05 -0.14 8.96
C VAL A 182 -4.40 0.28 7.64
N ASP A 183 -3.16 -0.14 7.44
CA ASP A 183 -2.40 0.04 6.21
C ASP A 183 -2.50 -1.26 5.42
N PHE A 184 -3.46 -1.34 4.50
CA PHE A 184 -3.73 -2.53 3.71
C PHE A 184 -2.58 -2.88 2.76
N ASP A 185 -1.87 -1.87 2.25
CA ASP A 185 -0.74 -2.07 1.32
C ASP A 185 0.44 -2.74 2.04
N LYS A 186 0.70 -2.35 3.29
CA LYS A 186 1.76 -2.95 4.12
C LYS A 186 1.29 -4.14 4.96
N GLY A 187 -0.02 -4.41 5.00
CA GLY A 187 -0.61 -5.40 5.90
C GLY A 187 -0.40 -5.10 7.39
N THR A 188 -0.21 -3.83 7.77
CA THR A 188 0.09 -3.44 9.16
C THR A 188 -1.08 -2.72 9.81
N THR A 189 -1.28 -2.94 11.11
CA THR A 189 -2.26 -2.19 11.90
C THR A 189 -1.54 -1.45 13.03
N ARG A 190 -1.81 -0.15 13.15
CA ARG A 190 -1.27 0.70 14.21
C ARG A 190 -2.39 1.07 15.17
N PHE A 191 -2.10 0.97 16.46
CA PHE A 191 -2.99 1.40 17.54
C PHE A 191 -2.32 2.49 18.35
N VAL A 192 -3.06 3.54 18.66
CA VAL A 192 -2.63 4.65 19.50
C VAL A 192 -3.66 4.83 20.60
N MET A 193 -3.22 4.74 21.84
CA MET A 193 -4.04 5.05 23.01
C MET A 193 -3.54 6.33 23.64
N THR A 194 -4.46 7.19 24.09
CA THR A 194 -4.10 8.47 24.68
C THR A 194 -4.87 8.69 25.97
N LYS A 195 -4.16 9.13 27.02
CA LYS A 195 -4.74 9.51 28.31
C LYS A 195 -4.06 10.77 28.83
N ARG A 196 -4.86 11.66 29.42
CA ARG A 196 -4.38 12.92 29.99
C ARG A 196 -4.36 12.83 31.52
N PHE A 197 -3.23 13.18 32.10
CA PHE A 197 -3.05 13.30 33.55
C PHE A 197 -2.85 14.77 33.90
N ALA A 198 -3.83 15.37 34.60
CA ALA A 198 -3.78 16.80 34.91
C ALA A 198 -2.88 17.16 36.11
N HIS A 199 -2.56 16.19 36.97
CA HIS A 199 -1.89 16.38 38.26
C HIS A 199 -0.48 15.79 38.31
N LEU A 200 0.03 15.26 37.20
CA LEU A 200 1.35 14.63 37.14
C LEU A 200 2.35 15.55 36.45
N ASN A 201 3.57 15.57 36.98
CA ASN A 201 4.72 16.17 36.31
C ASN A 201 5.19 15.22 35.20
N ALA A 202 5.46 15.76 34.01
CA ALA A 202 5.89 14.96 32.87
C ALA A 202 7.23 14.26 33.11
N GLN A 203 8.23 14.97 33.65
CA GLN A 203 9.56 14.43 33.97
C GLN A 203 9.46 13.30 35.00
N ASP A 204 8.77 13.54 36.11
CA ASP A 204 8.65 12.53 37.18
C ASP A 204 7.91 11.29 36.66
N PHE A 205 6.86 11.50 35.85
CA PHE A 205 6.12 10.41 35.21
C PHE A 205 7.02 9.62 34.26
N TYR A 206 7.77 10.31 33.39
CA TYR A 206 8.70 9.70 32.45
C TYR A 206 9.79 8.87 33.14
N GLU A 207 10.44 9.42 34.17
CA GLU A 207 11.47 8.71 34.94
C GLU A 207 10.89 7.50 35.67
N THR A 208 9.75 7.68 36.36
CA THR A 208 9.08 6.60 37.09
C THR A 208 8.61 5.50 36.15
N THR A 209 8.04 5.85 34.99
CA THR A 209 7.59 4.88 33.99
C THR A 209 8.77 4.08 33.45
N TYR A 210 9.87 4.74 33.07
CA TYR A 210 11.06 4.03 32.58
C TYR A 210 11.62 3.07 33.62
N ASP A 211 11.77 3.52 34.86
CA ASP A 211 12.29 2.70 35.96
C ASP A 211 11.40 1.50 36.24
N LYS A 212 10.07 1.67 36.28
CA LYS A 212 9.14 0.55 36.48
C LYS A 212 9.18 -0.44 35.33
N LEU A 213 9.27 0.04 34.09
CA LEU A 213 9.27 -0.85 32.93
C LEU A 213 10.57 -1.64 32.76
N CYS A 214 11.69 -1.17 33.31
CA CYS A 214 12.98 -1.86 33.26
C CYS A 214 13.22 -2.82 34.44
N LYS A 215 12.39 -2.76 35.48
CA LYS A 215 12.58 -3.52 36.73
C LYS A 215 11.65 -4.74 36.78
N PRO A 216 12.17 -5.96 36.96
CA PRO A 216 11.36 -7.17 37.08
C PRO A 216 10.33 -7.11 38.22
N GLU A 217 10.65 -6.39 39.30
CA GLU A 217 9.83 -6.32 40.52
C GLU A 217 8.50 -5.59 40.31
N ALA A 218 8.43 -4.70 39.30
CA ALA A 218 7.22 -3.94 39.00
C ALA A 218 6.21 -4.72 38.13
N HIS A 219 6.62 -5.82 37.51
CA HIS A 219 5.76 -6.56 36.57
C HIS A 219 4.49 -7.18 37.20
N PRO A 220 4.52 -7.77 38.41
CA PRO A 220 3.31 -8.29 39.03
C PRO A 220 2.21 -7.24 39.25
N GLU A 221 2.59 -5.95 39.35
CA GLU A 221 1.62 -4.84 39.47
C GLU A 221 1.04 -4.41 38.11
N LEU A 222 1.75 -4.67 37.01
CA LEU A 222 1.39 -4.19 35.67
C LEU A 222 0.55 -5.19 34.88
N PHE A 223 0.68 -6.48 35.16
CA PHE A 223 0.04 -7.55 34.40
C PHE A 223 -0.99 -8.32 35.23
N HIS A 224 -1.92 -8.97 34.54
CA HIS A 224 -2.92 -9.79 35.21
C HIS A 224 -2.25 -10.97 35.95
N PRO A 225 -2.59 -11.27 37.21
CA PRO A 225 -1.92 -12.31 38.01
C PRO A 225 -1.95 -13.72 37.41
N ALA A 226 -2.88 -13.99 36.50
CA ALA A 226 -2.93 -15.26 35.77
C ALA A 226 -1.78 -15.45 34.78
N VAL A 227 -1.11 -14.38 34.34
CA VAL A 227 0.02 -14.49 33.40
C VAL A 227 1.30 -14.56 34.20
N THR A 228 1.99 -15.69 34.14
CA THR A 228 3.31 -15.83 34.78
C THR A 228 4.35 -15.16 33.88
N ILE A 229 4.95 -14.09 34.36
CA ILE A 229 5.95 -13.31 33.60
C ILE A 229 7.27 -13.33 34.36
N ARG A 230 8.36 -13.59 33.62
CA ARG A 230 9.72 -13.44 34.12
C ARG A 230 10.46 -12.48 33.18
N MET A 231 11.27 -11.63 33.78
CA MET A 231 12.16 -10.72 33.05
C MET A 231 13.58 -10.93 33.51
N GLN A 232 14.52 -10.85 32.59
CA GLN A 232 15.95 -10.76 32.88
C GLN A 232 16.58 -9.60 32.12
N HIS A 233 17.51 -8.91 32.78
CA HIS A 233 18.35 -7.90 32.17
C HIS A 233 19.49 -8.59 31.41
N LEU A 234 19.62 -8.33 30.10
CA LEU A 234 20.67 -8.90 29.26
C LEU A 234 21.88 -7.98 29.09
N GLN A 235 21.65 -6.69 28.83
CA GLN A 235 22.72 -5.73 28.62
C GLN A 235 22.29 -4.31 29.04
N GLU A 236 23.18 -3.58 29.71
CA GLU A 236 23.06 -2.13 29.88
C GLU A 236 23.93 -1.46 28.81
N ILE A 237 23.31 -0.63 27.97
CA ILE A 237 24.02 0.07 26.88
C ILE A 237 24.52 1.42 27.38
N ASN A 238 23.63 2.18 28.02
CA ASN A 238 23.91 3.46 28.66
C ASN A 238 22.82 3.77 29.69
N LYS A 239 22.88 4.95 30.33
CA LYS A 239 21.91 5.39 31.34
C LYS A 239 20.46 5.42 30.88
N GLY A 240 20.18 5.41 29.58
CA GLY A 240 18.84 5.47 29.01
C GLY A 240 18.50 4.31 28.09
N GLY A 241 19.32 3.26 28.08
CA GLY A 241 19.23 2.18 27.11
C GLY A 241 19.55 0.84 27.73
N VAL A 242 18.57 -0.07 27.76
CA VAL A 242 18.75 -1.44 28.26
C VAL A 242 18.17 -2.45 27.29
N VAL A 243 18.74 -3.66 27.31
CA VAL A 243 18.23 -4.84 26.60
C VAL A 243 17.70 -5.81 27.64
N LEU A 244 16.45 -6.20 27.48
CA LEU A 244 15.70 -7.05 28.39
C LEU A 244 15.24 -8.30 27.64
N HIS A 245 15.21 -9.43 28.32
CA HIS A 245 14.48 -10.60 27.86
C HIS A 245 13.26 -10.80 28.75
N ARG A 246 12.10 -10.94 28.13
CA ARG A 246 10.85 -11.28 28.80
C ARG A 246 10.38 -12.64 28.32
N CYS A 247 9.98 -13.49 29.25
CA CYS A 247 9.25 -14.71 28.95
C CYS A 247 7.94 -14.71 29.75
N MET A 248 6.87 -15.14 29.11
CA MET A 248 5.53 -15.16 29.66
C MET A 248 4.83 -16.47 29.34
N PHE A 249 4.12 -17.01 30.31
CA PHE A 249 3.22 -18.13 30.11
C PHE A 249 1.78 -17.62 30.22
N ASN A 250 0.99 -17.86 29.18
CA ASN A 250 -0.43 -17.52 29.19
C ASN A 250 -1.27 -18.79 29.37
N PRO A 251 -1.93 -18.97 30.53
CA PRO A 251 -2.76 -20.14 30.78
C PRO A 251 -3.91 -20.29 29.80
N GLN A 252 -4.45 -19.21 29.23
CA GLN A 252 -5.58 -19.31 28.29
C GLN A 252 -5.18 -19.98 26.97
N THR A 253 -3.93 -19.78 26.55
CA THR A 253 -3.39 -20.37 25.32
C THR A 253 -2.56 -21.63 25.58
N GLY A 254 -2.19 -21.90 26.83
CA GLY A 254 -1.27 -22.99 27.20
C GLY A 254 0.17 -22.81 26.69
N GLY A 255 0.46 -21.71 25.99
CA GLY A 255 1.76 -21.41 25.38
C GLY A 255 2.64 -20.50 26.23
N ALA A 256 3.95 -20.73 26.12
CA ALA A 256 4.98 -19.79 26.54
C ALA A 256 5.44 -18.95 25.35
N VAL A 257 5.62 -17.65 25.58
CA VAL A 257 6.16 -16.70 24.59
C VAL A 257 7.37 -16.01 25.22
N HIS A 258 8.41 -15.78 24.43
CA HIS A 258 9.57 -15.04 24.87
C HIS A 258 10.03 -14.03 23.82
N THR A 259 10.57 -12.90 24.29
CA THR A 259 11.00 -11.79 23.45
C THR A 259 12.27 -11.18 24.02
N ILE A 260 13.18 -10.79 23.13
CA ILE A 260 14.28 -9.89 23.47
C ILE A 260 13.85 -8.50 23.03
N GLU A 261 13.88 -7.54 23.95
CA GLU A 261 13.34 -6.21 23.75
C GLU A 261 14.33 -5.15 24.22
N THR A 262 14.41 -4.08 23.46
CA THR A 262 15.17 -2.88 23.81
C THR A 262 14.24 -1.85 24.42
N MET A 263 14.71 -1.23 25.50
CA MET A 263 14.06 -0.13 26.17
C MET A 263 14.94 1.11 26.08
N MET A 264 14.45 2.12 25.38
CA MET A 264 15.20 3.35 25.11
C MET A 264 14.40 4.55 25.61
N ARG A 265 15.02 5.40 26.41
CA ARG A 265 14.42 6.67 26.81
C ARG A 265 15.16 7.80 26.12
N VAL A 266 14.41 8.66 25.45
CA VAL A 266 14.95 9.80 24.71
C VAL A 266 14.13 11.05 24.97
N GLN A 267 14.83 12.18 25.10
CA GLN A 267 14.24 13.50 25.05
C GLN A 267 14.35 14.04 23.63
N HIS A 268 13.21 14.27 22.99
CA HIS A 268 13.12 14.78 21.63
C HIS A 268 12.38 16.13 21.63
N GLY A 269 13.15 17.21 21.57
CA GLY A 269 12.63 18.57 21.72
C GLY A 269 12.00 18.79 23.10
N ARG A 270 10.68 19.03 23.12
CA ARG A 270 9.89 19.17 24.37
C ARG A 270 9.23 17.87 24.82
N SER A 271 9.36 16.81 24.03
CA SER A 271 8.72 15.53 24.28
C SER A 271 9.69 14.56 24.95
N GLN A 272 9.16 13.76 25.87
CA GLN A 272 9.85 12.66 26.51
C GLN A 272 9.26 11.36 25.99
N ILE A 273 10.10 10.50 25.42
CA ILE A 273 9.67 9.32 24.69
C ILE A 273 10.39 8.11 25.27
N ILE A 274 9.64 7.04 25.50
CA ILE A 274 10.17 5.72 25.82
C ILE A 274 9.81 4.80 24.65
N PHE A 275 10.83 4.29 23.97
CA PHE A 275 10.69 3.26 22.96
C PHE A 275 10.82 1.89 23.61
N LEU A 276 9.86 1.03 23.27
CA LEU A 276 9.94 -0.39 23.49
C LEU A 276 9.98 -1.07 22.12
N ARG A 277 11.06 -1.79 21.79
CA ARG A 277 11.20 -2.48 20.50
C ARG A 277 11.73 -3.89 20.65
N THR A 278 10.98 -4.85 20.13
CA THR A 278 11.42 -6.24 20.01
C THR A 278 12.55 -6.35 18.98
N LEU A 279 13.58 -7.12 19.31
CA LEU A 279 14.67 -7.45 18.40
C LEU A 279 14.26 -8.65 17.55
N GLU A 280 14.45 -8.55 16.24
CA GLU A 280 14.10 -9.60 15.27
C GLU A 280 15.01 -10.83 15.38
N TYR A 281 16.27 -10.64 15.80
CA TYR A 281 17.19 -11.75 16.06
C TYR A 281 16.97 -12.31 17.46
N ASN A 282 16.28 -13.44 17.54
CA ASN A 282 16.09 -14.20 18.77
C ASN A 282 16.80 -15.56 18.65
N PRO A 283 17.96 -15.75 19.30
CA PRO A 283 18.76 -16.96 19.15
C PRO A 283 18.03 -18.24 19.61
N ALA A 284 17.00 -18.15 20.46
CA ALA A 284 16.23 -19.32 20.85
C ALA A 284 15.29 -19.86 19.76
N HIS A 285 14.95 -19.07 18.72
CA HIS A 285 14.21 -19.62 17.57
C HIS A 285 15.08 -20.51 16.66
N GLN A 286 16.40 -20.56 16.87
CA GLN A 286 17.30 -21.42 16.08
C GLN A 286 17.47 -22.84 16.67
N VAL A 287 16.94 -23.11 17.86
CA VAL A 287 17.09 -24.43 18.52
C VAL A 287 15.95 -25.40 18.18
N GLU A 288 14.92 -24.94 17.44
CA GLU A 288 13.75 -25.75 17.05
C GLU A 288 13.78 -26.28 15.60
N GLU A 289 14.90 -26.17 14.87
CA GLU A 289 15.14 -26.90 13.60
C GLU A 289 16.12 -28.08 13.77
#